data_AF-A0A538IJ17-F1
#
_entry.id   AF-A0A538IJ17-F1
#
_cell.length_a   1.000
_cell.length_b   1.000
_cell.length_c   1.000
_cell.angle_alpha   90.00
_cell.angle_beta   90.00
_cell.angle_gamma   90.00
#
_symmetry.space_group_name_H-M   'P 1'
#
loop_
_entity.id
_entity.type
_entity.pdbx_description
1 polymer ?
#
loop_
_entity_poly.entity_id
_entity_poly.type
_entity_poly.pdbx_seq_one_letter_code
_entity_poly.pdbx_strand_id
1 'polypeptide(L)'
;MSLRGEPLEEEATLPDGRVVAVRVGLAEDSYIPRRELDTVVLELWDEDRGEHLAGVSTVLSVADVDAARRLLREVVEGLADGSLEPTAGALEPLADSVPGQ
;
A
#
# COMPACT_ATOMS: atom_id res chain seq x y z
N MET A 1 -6.19 -12.63 12.47
CA MET A 1 -6.18 -11.31 11.82
C MET A 1 -5.72 -11.52 10.39
N SER A 2 -6.32 -10.87 9.40
CA SER A 2 -5.97 -11.04 7.98
C SER A 2 -6.32 -9.75 7.23
N LEU A 3 -5.61 -9.46 6.14
CA LEU A 3 -5.85 -8.27 5.31
C LEU A 3 -7.27 -8.25 4.69
N ARG A 4 -7.95 -9.40 4.64
CA ARG A 4 -9.36 -9.51 4.21
C ARG A 4 -10.32 -8.73 5.10
N GLY A 5 -10.13 -8.84 6.41
CA GLY A 5 -10.99 -8.22 7.40
C GLY A 5 -10.59 -6.78 7.71
N GLU A 6 -9.31 -6.46 7.59
CA GLU A 6 -8.74 -5.22 8.09
C GLU A 6 -7.53 -4.84 7.23
N PRO A 7 -7.70 -3.93 6.24
CA PRO A 7 -6.56 -3.35 5.53
C PRO A 7 -5.71 -2.53 6.50
N LEU A 8 -4.44 -2.36 6.15
CA LEU A 8 -3.53 -1.49 6.90
C LEU A 8 -3.45 -0.15 6.20
N GLU A 9 -3.59 0.94 6.95
CA GLU A 9 -3.62 2.30 6.42
C GLU A 9 -2.76 3.21 7.32
N GLU A 10 -1.97 4.08 6.70
CA GLU A 10 -1.15 5.10 7.38
C GLU A 10 -0.93 6.29 6.44
N GLU A 11 -0.73 7.48 7.00
CA GLU A 11 -0.44 8.70 6.25
C GLU A 11 1.06 8.97 6.17
N ALA A 12 1.53 9.42 5.01
CA ALA A 12 2.88 9.95 4.81
C ALA A 12 2.81 11.42 4.40
N THR A 13 3.54 12.28 5.11
CA THR A 13 3.73 13.68 4.69
C THR A 13 4.96 13.77 3.79
N LEU A 14 4.76 14.08 2.51
CA LEU A 14 5.83 14.23 1.54
C LEU A 14 6.71 15.47 1.85
N PRO A 15 7.96 15.52 1.33
CA PRO A 15 8.84 16.69 1.49
C PRO A 15 8.27 18.00 0.92
N ASP A 16 7.32 17.92 -0.02
CA ASP A 16 6.61 19.06 -0.59
C ASP A 16 5.40 19.53 0.26
N GLY A 17 5.13 18.84 1.37
CA GLY A 17 4.06 19.12 2.31
C GLY A 17 2.71 18.46 1.99
N ARG A 18 2.58 17.74 0.87
CA ARG A 18 1.36 16.97 0.58
C ARG A 18 1.23 15.78 1.52
N VAL A 19 0.00 15.42 1.86
CA VAL A 19 -0.33 14.20 2.62
C VAL A 19 -0.81 13.13 1.65
N VAL A 20 -0.19 11.96 1.74
CA VAL A 20 -0.55 10.78 0.96
C VAL A 20 -0.99 9.67 1.91
N ALA A 21 -2.21 9.18 1.76
CA ALA A 21 -2.66 7.97 2.42
C ALA A 21 -2.05 6.74 1.71
N VAL A 22 -1.45 5.87 2.50
CA VAL A 22 -0.83 4.62 2.08
C VAL A 22 -1.69 3.48 2.59
N ARG A 23 -2.15 2.61 1.69
CA ARG A 23 -3.01 1.47 2.02
C ARG A 23 -2.40 0.16 1.55
N VAL A 24 -2.35 -0.84 2.44
CA VAL A 24 -2.06 -2.23 2.09
C VAL A 24 -3.27 -3.09 2.41
N GLY A 25 -3.97 -3.57 1.40
CA GLY A 25 -5.24 -4.26 1.55
C GLY A 25 -5.57 -5.12 0.34
N LEU A 26 -6.79 -5.62 0.23
CA LEU A 26 -7.21 -6.25 -1.02
C LEU A 26 -7.61 -5.21 -2.05
N ALA A 27 -7.36 -5.54 -3.32
CA ALA A 27 -7.89 -4.79 -4.45
C ALA A 27 -9.42 -4.71 -4.32
N GLU A 28 -9.99 -3.51 -4.34
CA GLU A 28 -11.43 -3.36 -4.29
C GLU A 28 -12.02 -3.54 -5.70
N ASP A 29 -12.86 -4.57 -5.88
CA ASP A 29 -13.60 -4.80 -7.11
C ASP A 29 -15.08 -4.98 -6.78
N SER A 30 -15.91 -4.04 -7.22
CA SER A 30 -17.36 -4.06 -6.96
C SER A 30 -18.10 -5.24 -7.60
N TYR A 31 -17.50 -5.92 -8.58
CA TYR A 31 -18.08 -7.08 -9.27
C TYR A 31 -17.68 -8.40 -8.62
N ILE A 32 -16.67 -8.42 -7.75
CA ILE A 32 -16.16 -9.63 -7.10
C ILE A 32 -16.47 -9.56 -5.59
N PRO A 33 -17.18 -10.55 -5.02
CA PRO A 33 -17.43 -10.60 -3.59
C PRO A 33 -16.14 -10.55 -2.79
N ARG A 34 -16.12 -9.77 -1.70
CA ARG A 34 -14.90 -9.57 -0.87
C ARG A 34 -14.28 -10.85 -0.32
N ARG A 35 -15.03 -11.96 -0.25
CA ARG A 35 -14.53 -13.29 0.17
C ARG A 35 -13.79 -14.05 -0.93
N GLU A 36 -13.90 -13.60 -2.18
CA GLU A 36 -13.34 -14.23 -3.39
C GLU A 36 -12.11 -13.45 -3.92
N LEU A 37 -11.84 -12.27 -3.38
CA LEU A 37 -10.64 -11.50 -3.66
C LEU A 37 -9.44 -12.08 -2.92
N ASP A 38 -8.29 -12.25 -3.56
CA ASP A 38 -7.05 -12.71 -2.92
C ASP A 38 -5.83 -11.84 -3.22
N THR A 39 -5.94 -10.90 -4.17
CA THR A 39 -4.85 -10.00 -4.55
C THR A 39 -4.69 -8.90 -3.52
N VAL A 40 -3.55 -8.91 -2.83
CA VAL A 40 -3.12 -7.81 -1.96
C VAL A 40 -2.47 -6.72 -2.81
N VAL A 41 -2.93 -5.49 -2.63
CA VAL A 41 -2.43 -4.28 -3.30
C VAL A 41 -1.84 -3.31 -2.30
N LEU A 42 -0.89 -2.52 -2.78
CA LEU A 42 -0.40 -1.30 -2.16
C LEU A 42 -0.92 -0.12 -2.99
N GLU A 43 -1.63 0.79 -2.35
CA GLU A 43 -2.28 1.95 -2.99
C GLU A 43 -1.89 3.25 -2.30
N LEU A 44 -1.75 4.30 -3.10
CA LEU A 44 -1.47 5.67 -2.66
C LEU A 44 -2.60 6.61 -3.09
N TRP A 45 -3.05 7.43 -2.16
CA TRP A 45 -4.10 8.43 -2.39
C TRP A 45 -3.65 9.80 -1.88
N ASP A 46 -3.79 10.83 -2.70
CA ASP A 46 -3.70 12.22 -2.25
C ASP A 46 -5.02 12.57 -1.56
N GLU A 47 -5.01 12.64 -0.22
CA GLU A 47 -6.24 12.84 0.55
C GLU A 47 -6.86 14.23 0.32
N ASP A 48 -6.02 15.25 0.17
CA ASP A 48 -6.47 16.62 -0.06
C ASP A 48 -7.20 16.75 -1.41
N ARG A 49 -6.76 15.99 -2.41
CA ARG A 49 -7.34 15.98 -3.76
C ARG A 49 -8.37 14.89 -4.00
N GLY A 50 -8.42 13.87 -3.14
CA GLY A 50 -9.19 12.65 -3.39
C GLY A 50 -8.72 11.91 -4.65
N GLU A 51 -7.43 11.99 -4.97
CA GLU A 51 -6.85 11.47 -6.21
C GLU A 51 -6.05 10.19 -5.94
N HIS A 52 -6.31 9.13 -6.71
CA HIS A 52 -5.50 7.91 -6.69
C HIS A 52 -4.19 8.16 -7.44
N LEU A 53 -3.06 8.09 -6.72
CA LEU A 53 -1.74 8.39 -7.26
C LEU A 53 -1.08 7.18 -7.90
N ALA A 54 -1.14 6.04 -7.22
CA ALA A 54 -0.48 4.80 -7.64
C ALA A 54 -1.11 3.58 -6.96
N GLY A 55 -1.14 2.46 -7.67
CA GLY A 55 -1.56 1.19 -7.12
C GLY A 55 -0.78 0.05 -7.77
N VAL A 56 -0.23 -0.85 -6.96
CA VAL A 56 0.53 -2.03 -7.42
C VAL A 56 0.07 -3.28 -6.69
N SER A 57 0.02 -4.42 -7.38
CA SER A 57 -0.17 -5.70 -6.73
C SER A 57 1.11 -6.11 -6.00
N THR A 58 0.95 -6.78 -4.86
CA THR A 58 2.07 -7.30 -4.07
C THR A 58 2.16 -8.83 -4.20
N VAL A 59 3.31 -9.40 -3.88
CA VAL A 59 3.49 -10.86 -3.75
C VAL A 59 2.90 -11.42 -2.45
N LEU A 60 2.37 -10.56 -1.57
CA LEU A 60 1.83 -10.96 -0.28
C LEU A 60 0.47 -11.67 -0.42
N SER A 61 0.23 -12.63 0.46
CA SER A 61 -1.07 -13.24 0.64
C SER A 61 -1.89 -12.48 1.70
N VAL A 62 -3.19 -12.73 1.73
CA VAL A 62 -4.10 -12.16 2.74
C VAL A 62 -3.73 -12.50 4.20
N ALA A 63 -2.89 -13.53 4.40
CA ALA A 63 -2.43 -13.97 5.72
C ALA A 63 -1.14 -13.28 6.17
N ASP A 64 -0.41 -12.60 5.28
CA ASP A 64 0.93 -12.04 5.52
C ASP A 64 0.90 -10.68 6.23
N VAL A 65 0.11 -10.57 7.31
CA VAL A 65 -0.15 -9.30 8.01
C VAL A 65 1.13 -8.62 8.51
N ASP A 66 2.10 -9.38 9.01
CA ASP A 66 3.33 -8.80 9.53
C ASP A 66 4.27 -8.30 8.42
N ALA A 67 4.30 -8.98 7.26
CA ALA A 67 5.04 -8.50 6.09
C ALA A 67 4.35 -7.26 5.49
N ALA A 68 3.02 -7.25 5.42
CA ALA A 68 2.25 -6.09 4.99
C ALA A 68 2.48 -4.86 5.89
N ARG A 69 2.58 -5.06 7.21
CA ARG A 69 2.89 -3.96 8.16
C ARG A 69 4.31 -3.42 7.97
N ARG A 70 5.27 -4.27 7.63
CA ARG A 70 6.63 -3.85 7.30
C ARG A 70 6.68 -3.08 5.99
N LEU A 71 6.00 -3.58 4.95
CA LEU A 71 5.85 -2.90 3.67
C LEU A 71 5.24 -1.50 3.86
N LEU A 72 4.14 -1.40 4.60
CA LEU A 72 3.49 -0.12 4.89
C LEU A 72 4.46 0.87 5.53
N ARG A 73 5.17 0.44 6.58
CA ARG A 73 6.17 1.27 7.28
C ARG A 73 7.27 1.75 6.34
N GLU A 74 7.85 0.84 5.56
CA GLU A 74 8.95 1.16 4.65
C GLU A 74 8.52 2.17 3.57
N VAL A 75 7.31 2.02 3.03
CA VAL A 75 6.73 2.97 2.08
C VAL A 75 6.48 4.33 2.75
N VAL A 76 5.90 4.36 3.94
CA VAL A 76 5.64 5.61 4.67
C VAL A 76 6.94 6.34 4.98
N GLU A 77 7.95 5.63 5.48
CA GLU A 77 9.27 6.21 5.79
C GLU A 77 9.94 6.76 4.52
N GLY A 78 9.96 5.99 3.43
CA GLY A 78 10.56 6.42 2.17
C GLY A 78 9.83 7.58 1.48
N LEU A 79 8.49 7.62 1.57
CA LEU A 79 7.70 8.75 1.08
C LEU A 79 7.96 10.01 1.90
N ALA A 80 8.06 9.87 3.23
CA ALA A 80 8.25 10.99 4.14
C ALA A 80 9.64 11.62 4.04
N ASP A 81 10.69 10.80 3.87
CA ASP A 81 12.06 11.29 3.71
C ASP A 81 12.43 11.66 2.25
N GLY A 82 11.56 11.32 1.30
CA GLY A 82 11.72 11.62 -0.12
C GLY A 82 12.65 10.68 -0.89
N SER A 83 13.07 9.57 -0.27
CA SER A 83 13.82 8.51 -0.95
C SER A 83 12.95 7.65 -1.87
N LEU A 84 11.62 7.69 -1.66
CA LEU A 84 10.63 7.01 -2.48
C LEU A 84 9.71 8.04 -3.17
N GLU A 85 9.59 7.93 -4.49
CA GLU A 85 8.61 8.74 -5.23
C GLU A 85 7.21 8.12 -5.13
N PRO A 86 6.13 8.93 -5.07
CA PRO A 86 4.75 8.43 -5.00
C PRO A 86 4.24 7.96 -6.37
N THR A 87 4.93 6.99 -6.98
CA THR A 87 4.63 6.45 -8.31
C THR A 87 4.64 4.93 -8.31
N ALA A 88 3.85 4.31 -9.19
CA ALA A 88 3.79 2.85 -9.27
C ALA A 88 5.17 2.20 -9.48
N GLY A 89 5.99 2.73 -10.39
CA GLY A 89 7.32 2.18 -10.68
C GLY A 89 8.31 2.26 -9.52
N ALA A 90 8.14 3.23 -8.60
CA ALA A 90 8.94 3.29 -7.39
C ALA A 90 8.47 2.29 -6.32
N LEU A 91 7.17 1.98 -6.28
CA LEU A 91 6.57 1.01 -5.36
C LEU A 91 6.78 -0.44 -5.79
N GLU A 92 6.85 -0.73 -7.10
CA GLU A 92 6.96 -2.08 -7.66
C GLU A 92 8.07 -2.92 -7.01
N PRO A 93 9.32 -2.44 -6.85
CA PRO A 93 10.39 -3.25 -6.22
C PRO A 93 10.08 -3.66 -4.77
N LEU A 94 9.40 -2.80 -4.02
CA LEU A 94 8.98 -3.08 -2.64
C LEU A 94 7.84 -4.11 -2.63
N ALA A 95 6.86 -3.93 -3.52
CA ALA A 95 5.70 -4.80 -3.67
C ALA A 95 6.03 -6.21 -4.18
N ASP A 96 7.08 -6.34 -4.99
CA ASP A 96 7.59 -7.61 -5.52
C ASP A 96 8.48 -8.39 -4.53
N SER A 97 8.73 -7.81 -3.35
CA SER A 97 9.57 -8.39 -2.30
C SER A 97 8.75 -8.82 -1.08
N VAL A 98 9.29 -9.75 -0.29
CA VAL A 98 8.78 -10.04 1.05
C VAL A 98 9.67 -9.32 2.06
N PRO A 99 9.20 -8.25 2.74
CA PRO A 99 10.04 -7.49 3.65
C PRO A 99 10.61 -8.36 4.79
N GLY A 100 11.94 -8.34 4.94
CA GLY A 100 12.67 -9.02 6.01
C GLY A 100 13.11 -10.46 5.70
N GLN A 101 13.21 -10.85 4.42
CA GLN A 101 13.88 -12.07 3.98
C GLN A 101 15.27 -11.80 3.39
#